data_AF-A0A5E4US33-F1
#
_entry.id   AF-A0A5E4US33-F1
#
_cell.length_a   1.000
_cell.length_b   1.000
_cell.length_c   1.000
_cell.angle_alpha   90.00
_cell.angle_beta   90.00
_cell.angle_gamma   90.00
#
_symmetry.space_group_name_H-M   'P 1'
#
loop_
_entity.id
_entity.type
_entity.pdbx_description
1 polymer ?
#
loop_
_entity_poly.entity_id
_entity_poly.type
_entity_poly.pdbx_seq_one_letter_code
_entity_poly.pdbx_strand_id
1 'polypeptide(L)'
;MYFAIGEWLTTALAVSNAMPDPHHAAHTHSITTDLRQIASAPVSAGAQRATPRHADAVANGASFDWSQPPATRARVFAERLKDVRPVCVVGSGNDRENCLLDLTPGLNVNVSASRLMLAGCEASLPATVSAALSRDGRDASALERAFSATFAAESQGKFSVAAIERRITQRLREMSPGMHHLLRRADVYLEMPRVTFLRVLTSQQEARRHHVTAAFTDPPIRHVTGAPDVHDAMLGAYIRLPIGGAVHTFLVSLATPNTIEVIRQDPRTHADQHLPALFGDVPGYFQATRLQMRTVGPGDDIVRTLAEWLHDGHQRYRDFARGETRESLAPESHRHVVQQACPSATPPRTTTAAQTPPQTQALVQAEAPPPTDTAPTLARSPRAGQPSIAEIEEAIAMLERLDKRYRSLGRPRFG
;
A
#
# COMPACT_ATOMS: atom_id res chain seq x y z
N MET A 1 -34.50 -32.35 16.50
CA MET A 1 -35.13 -31.18 17.17
C MET A 1 -34.58 -29.93 16.51
N TYR A 2 -35.43 -29.26 15.74
CA TYR A 2 -35.23 -27.92 15.19
C TYR A 2 -35.74 -26.89 16.19
N PHE A 3 -35.10 -25.72 16.27
CA PHE A 3 -35.60 -24.35 16.55
C PHE A 3 -34.36 -23.49 16.86
N ALA A 4 -34.22 -22.22 16.51
CA ALA A 4 -34.82 -21.35 15.51
C ALA A 4 -33.92 -20.11 15.40
N ILE A 5 -33.85 -19.55 14.21
CA ILE A 5 -33.26 -18.25 13.89
C ILE A 5 -34.25 -17.16 14.31
N GLY A 6 -33.79 -16.11 14.97
CA GLY A 6 -34.53 -14.85 15.07
C GLY A 6 -34.40 -14.15 16.42
N GLU A 7 -33.55 -13.12 16.48
CA GLU A 7 -33.88 -11.81 17.07
C GLU A 7 -32.66 -10.88 16.89
N TRP A 8 -32.63 -10.24 15.72
CA TRP A 8 -31.98 -8.95 15.53
C TRP A 8 -33.06 -7.88 15.65
N LEU A 9 -32.66 -6.71 16.16
CA LEU A 9 -33.37 -5.42 16.25
C LEU A 9 -33.94 -5.09 17.64
N THR A 10 -33.18 -4.33 18.44
CA THR A 10 -33.59 -3.01 18.98
C THR A 10 -32.53 -2.47 19.93
N THR A 11 -31.76 -1.46 19.49
CA THR A 11 -31.53 -0.17 20.20
C THR A 11 -30.41 0.61 19.51
N ALA A 12 -30.81 1.39 18.51
CA ALA A 12 -30.11 2.61 18.14
C ALA A 12 -31.01 3.76 18.60
N LEU A 13 -30.46 4.67 19.41
CA LEU A 13 -30.82 6.09 19.63
C LEU A 13 -30.51 6.50 21.08
N ALA A 14 -29.37 7.17 21.27
CA ALA A 14 -29.23 8.25 22.25
C ALA A 14 -28.00 9.10 21.85
N VAL A 15 -28.28 10.20 21.18
CA VAL A 15 -27.35 11.30 20.91
C VAL A 15 -27.46 12.31 22.07
N SER A 16 -26.32 12.93 22.39
CA SER A 16 -26.12 14.21 23.11
C SER A 16 -26.47 14.33 24.60
N ASN A 17 -25.45 14.56 25.44
CA ASN A 17 -25.24 15.86 26.10
C ASN A 17 -23.87 15.94 26.80
N ALA A 18 -23.38 17.18 26.94
CA ALA A 18 -22.01 17.57 27.22
C ALA A 18 -21.76 18.01 28.69
N MET A 19 -20.46 18.02 29.05
CA MET A 19 -19.75 18.84 30.09
C MET A 19 -19.97 18.52 31.59
N PRO A 20 -19.08 18.97 32.52
CA PRO A 20 -17.64 19.24 32.46
C PRO A 20 -16.81 18.65 33.64
N ASP A 21 -15.49 18.78 33.54
CA ASP A 21 -14.43 18.55 34.54
C ASP A 21 -14.52 19.50 35.77
N PRO A 22 -13.91 19.17 36.93
CA PRO A 22 -12.94 20.12 37.50
C PRO A 22 -11.74 19.55 38.31
N HIS A 23 -10.56 20.10 37.99
CA HIS A 23 -9.51 20.68 38.87
C HIS A 23 -8.76 19.86 39.96
N HIS A 24 -7.42 19.80 39.83
CA HIS A 24 -6.38 20.44 40.69
C HIS A 24 -4.97 20.03 40.18
N ALA A 25 -4.09 20.92 39.68
CA ALA A 25 -3.31 22.03 40.27
C ALA A 25 -2.00 21.61 40.99
N ALA A 26 -0.94 22.43 40.77
CA ALA A 26 0.39 22.50 41.42
C ALA A 26 1.54 21.72 40.72
N HIS A 27 2.77 22.20 40.45
CA HIS A 27 3.60 23.38 40.81
C HIS A 27 4.74 23.49 39.75
N THR A 28 4.99 24.63 39.08
CA THR A 28 6.01 25.69 39.28
C THR A 28 7.51 25.33 39.25
N HIS A 29 8.26 26.15 38.46
CA HIS A 29 9.72 26.43 38.33
C HIS A 29 10.37 25.84 37.05
N SER A 30 10.90 26.55 36.04
CA SER A 30 11.54 27.88 35.81
C SER A 30 13.06 27.75 35.54
N ILE A 31 13.52 28.47 34.51
CA ILE A 31 14.90 28.92 34.19
C ILE A 31 15.65 28.19 33.03
N THR A 32 15.60 28.85 31.86
CA THR A 32 16.66 29.14 30.83
C THR A 32 17.54 27.99 30.30
N THR A 33 17.81 27.82 28.99
CA THR A 33 18.56 28.75 28.12
C THR A 33 18.54 28.27 26.65
N ASP A 34 18.37 29.21 25.70
CA ASP A 34 18.80 29.30 24.29
C ASP A 34 18.96 28.05 23.39
N LEU A 35 18.19 27.94 22.31
CA LEU A 35 18.40 28.53 20.95
C LEU A 35 19.66 28.02 20.22
N ARG A 36 19.44 27.15 19.22
CA ARG A 36 19.85 27.42 17.83
C ARG A 36 19.15 26.51 16.81
N GLN A 37 18.62 27.18 15.79
CA GLN A 37 18.01 26.68 14.55
C GLN A 37 18.93 25.70 13.80
N ILE A 38 18.36 24.71 13.09
CA ILE A 38 18.42 24.64 11.61
C ILE A 38 17.07 24.08 11.11
N ALA A 39 16.65 24.66 9.98
CA ALA A 39 15.34 24.67 9.38
C ALA A 39 14.85 23.35 8.76
N SER A 40 13.55 23.38 8.53
CA SER A 40 12.66 22.48 7.79
C SER A 40 13.06 22.12 6.35
N ALA A 41 12.86 20.82 6.04
CA ALA A 41 12.41 20.20 4.77
C ALA A 41 13.34 20.29 3.52
N PRO A 42 13.17 19.49 2.44
CA PRO A 42 12.19 18.44 2.13
C PRO A 42 12.80 17.15 1.48
N VAL A 43 11.90 16.24 1.07
CA VAL A 43 12.07 15.08 0.19
C VAL A 43 12.93 15.35 -1.06
N SER A 44 13.84 14.43 -1.42
CA SER A 44 14.16 14.10 -2.83
C SER A 44 15.03 12.84 -2.98
N ALA A 45 14.81 12.18 -4.12
CA ALA A 45 15.39 10.94 -4.58
C ALA A 45 16.86 11.04 -5.03
N GLY A 46 17.54 9.90 -4.98
CA GLY A 46 18.60 9.52 -5.92
C GLY A 46 20.03 9.94 -5.57
N ALA A 47 20.87 8.96 -5.23
CA ALA A 47 22.25 8.89 -5.76
C ALA A 47 22.86 7.51 -5.48
N GLN A 48 23.50 7.00 -6.53
CA GLN A 48 24.27 5.78 -6.62
C GLN A 48 25.44 5.76 -5.62
N ARG A 49 25.87 4.55 -5.21
CA ARG A 49 27.30 4.31 -5.03
C ARG A 49 27.69 2.87 -5.32
N ALA A 50 28.85 2.77 -5.95
CA ALA A 50 29.47 1.61 -6.55
C ALA A 50 30.05 0.61 -5.53
N THR A 51 30.24 -0.61 -6.06
CA THR A 51 30.80 -1.88 -5.57
C THR A 51 32.01 -1.84 -4.62
N PRO A 52 32.33 -2.98 -3.95
CA PRO A 52 33.35 -3.86 -4.55
C PRO A 52 32.93 -5.35 -4.65
N ARG A 53 33.47 -5.99 -5.70
CA ARG A 53 33.51 -7.43 -5.92
C ARG A 53 34.18 -8.16 -4.75
N HIS A 54 33.58 -9.24 -4.27
CA HIS A 54 34.30 -10.46 -3.96
C HIS A 54 33.48 -11.66 -4.45
N ALA A 55 34.11 -12.44 -5.33
CA ALA A 55 33.66 -13.76 -5.71
C ALA A 55 34.21 -14.73 -4.66
N ASP A 56 33.31 -15.43 -3.97
CA ASP A 56 33.45 -16.85 -3.68
C ASP A 56 32.05 -17.43 -3.47
N ALA A 57 31.81 -18.52 -4.19
CA ALA A 57 30.51 -19.11 -4.43
C ALA A 57 30.19 -20.24 -3.45
N VAL A 58 28.89 -20.57 -3.41
CA VAL A 58 28.26 -21.80 -2.92
C VAL A 58 27.77 -21.78 -1.47
N ALA A 59 26.69 -21.03 -1.25
CA ALA A 59 25.44 -21.58 -0.71
C ALA A 59 24.29 -20.72 -1.25
N ASN A 60 23.25 -21.34 -1.81
CA ASN A 60 22.11 -20.69 -2.46
C ASN A 60 21.35 -19.75 -1.48
N GLY A 61 21.82 -18.52 -1.35
CA GLY A 61 21.13 -17.42 -0.70
C GLY A 61 21.02 -16.29 -1.69
N ALA A 62 19.99 -16.31 -2.55
CA ALA A 62 19.60 -15.09 -3.22
C ALA A 62 19.36 -14.06 -2.10
N SER A 63 20.17 -13.00 -2.03
CA SER A 63 19.93 -11.91 -1.10
C SER A 63 18.61 -11.29 -1.53
N PHE A 64 17.53 -11.66 -0.85
CA PHE A 64 16.21 -11.17 -1.20
C PHE A 64 16.12 -9.69 -0.85
N ASP A 65 15.81 -8.87 -1.86
CA ASP A 65 15.55 -7.45 -1.65
C ASP A 65 14.16 -7.27 -1.03
N TRP A 66 14.18 -7.12 0.28
CA TRP A 66 13.01 -6.91 1.12
C TRP A 66 12.46 -5.49 1.09
N SER A 67 13.13 -4.57 0.39
CA SER A 67 12.60 -3.23 0.13
C SER A 67 11.46 -3.25 -0.88
N GLN A 68 11.32 -4.33 -1.65
CA GLN A 68 10.31 -4.45 -2.68
C GLN A 68 9.02 -5.10 -2.15
N PRO A 69 7.85 -4.49 -2.41
CA PRO A 69 6.58 -5.09 -2.04
C PRO A 69 6.34 -6.40 -2.81
N PRO A 70 5.39 -7.23 -2.34
CA PRO A 70 5.00 -8.44 -3.07
C PRO A 70 4.65 -8.18 -4.53
N ALA A 71 4.95 -9.15 -5.39
CA ALA A 71 4.70 -9.03 -6.82
C ALA A 71 3.20 -8.92 -7.13
N THR A 72 2.87 -7.97 -8.01
CA THR A 72 1.54 -7.86 -8.62
C THR A 72 1.61 -8.29 -10.07
N ARG A 73 0.49 -8.75 -10.61
CA ARG A 73 0.34 -9.08 -12.02
C ARG A 73 0.69 -7.88 -12.90
N ALA A 74 0.24 -6.69 -12.49
CA ALA A 74 0.56 -5.45 -13.19
C ALA A 74 2.07 -5.18 -13.27
N ARG A 75 2.81 -5.37 -12.17
CA ARG A 75 4.26 -5.19 -12.14
C ARG A 75 4.97 -6.19 -13.05
N VAL A 76 4.61 -7.48 -12.96
CA VAL A 76 5.21 -8.53 -13.80
C VAL A 76 4.98 -8.27 -15.28
N PHE A 77 3.76 -7.87 -15.66
CA PHE A 77 3.44 -7.56 -17.05
C PHE A 77 4.18 -6.31 -17.54
N ALA A 78 4.24 -5.26 -16.72
CA ALA A 78 4.96 -4.04 -17.06
C ALA A 78 6.47 -4.29 -17.25
N GLU A 79 7.10 -5.07 -16.37
CA GLU A 79 8.53 -5.38 -16.46
C GLU A 79 8.87 -6.24 -17.69
N ARG A 80 8.03 -7.23 -18.01
CA ARG A 80 8.23 -8.16 -19.13
C ARG A 80 7.92 -7.56 -20.51
N LEU A 81 7.13 -6.49 -20.54
CA LEU A 81 6.70 -5.81 -21.77
C LEU A 81 7.24 -4.38 -21.89
N LYS A 82 8.20 -3.98 -21.06
CA LYS A 82 8.74 -2.61 -21.03
C LYS A 82 9.36 -2.16 -22.36
N ASP A 83 9.84 -3.10 -23.15
CA ASP A 83 10.46 -2.90 -24.47
C ASP A 83 9.43 -2.82 -25.62
N VAL A 84 8.18 -3.18 -25.36
CA VAL A 84 7.11 -3.17 -26.36
C VAL A 84 6.59 -1.76 -26.53
N ARG A 85 6.62 -1.26 -27.77
CA ARG A 85 6.10 0.07 -28.08
C ARG A 85 4.59 0.13 -27.79
N PRO A 86 4.10 1.25 -27.22
CA PRO A 86 2.66 1.48 -27.09
C PRO A 86 1.94 1.41 -28.43
N VAL A 87 0.70 0.94 -28.40
CA VAL A 87 -0.19 0.86 -29.55
C VAL A 87 -1.15 2.04 -29.50
N CYS A 88 -1.25 2.79 -30.59
CA CYS A 88 -2.21 3.89 -30.70
C CYS A 88 -3.59 3.32 -31.05
N VAL A 89 -4.56 3.54 -30.16
CA VAL A 89 -5.96 3.14 -30.31
C VAL A 89 -6.87 4.36 -30.14
N VAL A 90 -8.06 4.28 -30.73
CA VAL A 90 -9.10 5.30 -30.64
C VAL A 90 -10.19 4.81 -29.70
N GLY A 91 -10.59 5.62 -28.72
CA GLY A 91 -11.76 5.31 -27.90
C GLY A 91 -13.04 5.38 -28.74
N SER A 92 -13.95 4.41 -28.61
CA SER A 92 -15.28 4.46 -29.25
C SER A 92 -16.37 4.93 -28.28
N GLY A 93 -17.48 5.45 -28.80
CA GLY A 93 -18.72 5.64 -28.02
C GLY A 93 -19.59 4.37 -28.00
N ASN A 94 -19.28 3.40 -28.85
CA ASN A 94 -19.98 2.14 -28.97
C ASN A 94 -19.33 1.08 -28.07
N ASP A 95 -20.09 0.56 -27.10
CA ASP A 95 -19.60 -0.43 -26.14
C ASP A 95 -19.21 -1.76 -26.78
N ARG A 96 -19.82 -2.09 -27.92
CA ARG A 96 -19.52 -3.31 -28.69
C ARG A 96 -18.18 -3.26 -29.41
N GLU A 97 -17.61 -2.07 -29.57
CA GLU A 97 -16.34 -1.83 -30.27
C GLU A 97 -15.20 -1.50 -29.30
N ASN A 98 -15.49 -1.38 -28.00
CA ASN A 98 -14.49 -1.08 -27.00
C ASN A 98 -14.27 -2.26 -26.07
N CYS A 99 -13.00 -2.44 -25.72
CA CYS A 99 -12.59 -3.11 -24.50
C CYS A 99 -12.50 -2.10 -23.33
N LEU A 100 -12.67 -2.56 -22.07
CA LEU A 100 -12.70 -1.73 -20.85
C LEU A 100 -11.34 -1.11 -20.50
N LEU A 101 -10.94 -0.14 -21.30
CA LEU A 101 -9.72 0.65 -21.17
C LEU A 101 -9.98 2.06 -20.63
N ASP A 102 -11.25 2.46 -20.47
CA ASP A 102 -11.70 3.82 -20.10
C ASP A 102 -11.08 4.90 -20.98
N LEU A 103 -11.12 4.68 -22.30
CA LEU A 103 -10.67 5.67 -23.26
C LEU A 103 -11.80 6.65 -23.56
N THR A 104 -11.46 7.93 -23.61
CA THR A 104 -12.42 8.96 -24.06
C THR A 104 -12.77 8.73 -25.54
N PRO A 105 -14.05 8.73 -25.91
CA PRO A 105 -14.48 8.57 -27.29
C PRO A 105 -13.83 9.58 -28.25
N GLY A 106 -13.36 9.12 -29.40
CA GLY A 106 -12.76 9.93 -30.46
C GLY A 106 -11.32 10.39 -30.21
N LEU A 107 -10.74 10.10 -29.03
CA LEU A 107 -9.35 10.46 -28.74
C LEU A 107 -8.38 9.35 -29.13
N ASN A 108 -7.29 9.75 -29.79
CA ASN A 108 -6.15 8.90 -30.10
C ASN A 108 -5.26 8.76 -28.86
N VAL A 109 -5.15 7.56 -28.30
CA VAL A 109 -4.39 7.29 -27.08
C VAL A 109 -3.38 6.18 -27.32
N ASN A 110 -2.12 6.44 -26.95
CA ASN A 110 -1.09 5.41 -26.91
C ASN A 110 -1.24 4.56 -25.66
N VAL A 111 -1.63 3.30 -25.82
CA VAL A 111 -1.84 2.35 -24.73
C VAL A 111 -0.69 1.34 -24.71
N SER A 112 -0.07 1.13 -23.56
CA SER A 112 1.00 0.12 -23.44
C SER A 112 0.45 -1.29 -23.66
N ALA A 113 1.30 -2.18 -24.20
CA ALA A 113 0.94 -3.60 -24.33
C ALA A 113 0.57 -4.23 -22.99
N SER A 114 1.26 -3.83 -21.91
CA SER A 114 0.91 -4.25 -20.55
C SER A 114 -0.50 -3.84 -20.15
N ARG A 115 -0.93 -2.59 -20.42
CA ARG A 115 -2.29 -2.13 -20.11
C ARG A 115 -3.34 -2.87 -20.94
N LEU A 116 -3.08 -3.12 -22.23
CA LEU A 116 -3.96 -3.92 -23.08
C LEU A 116 -4.14 -5.35 -22.52
N MET A 117 -3.05 -6.03 -22.21
CA MET A 117 -3.11 -7.40 -21.67
C MET A 117 -3.72 -7.46 -20.26
N LEU A 118 -3.41 -6.49 -19.39
CA LEU A 118 -4.01 -6.41 -18.06
C LEU A 118 -5.52 -6.16 -18.11
N ALA A 119 -5.99 -5.43 -19.11
CA ALA A 119 -7.41 -5.23 -19.33
C ALA A 119 -8.10 -6.41 -20.04
N GLY A 120 -7.34 -7.40 -20.56
CA GLY A 120 -7.90 -8.51 -21.36
C GLY A 120 -8.26 -8.07 -22.79
N CYS A 121 -7.55 -7.07 -23.32
CA CYS A 121 -7.77 -6.47 -24.63
C CYS A 121 -6.64 -6.82 -25.61
N GLU A 122 -5.99 -7.98 -25.44
CA GLU A 122 -4.83 -8.37 -26.25
C GLU A 122 -5.13 -8.52 -27.74
N ALA A 123 -6.40 -8.73 -28.12
CA ALA A 123 -6.85 -8.73 -29.52
C ALA A 123 -6.59 -7.39 -30.23
N SER A 124 -6.45 -6.30 -29.47
CA SER A 124 -6.13 -4.96 -29.99
C SER A 124 -4.65 -4.78 -30.32
N LEU A 125 -3.79 -5.75 -30.00
CA LEU A 125 -2.39 -5.71 -30.40
C LEU A 125 -2.26 -5.96 -31.92
N PRO A 126 -1.39 -5.23 -32.63
CA PRO A 126 -1.10 -5.52 -34.03
C PRO A 126 -0.66 -6.98 -34.21
N ALA A 127 -1.11 -7.64 -35.28
CA ALA A 127 -0.85 -9.06 -35.51
C ALA A 127 0.67 -9.40 -35.49
N THR A 128 1.51 -8.53 -36.02
CA THR A 128 2.98 -8.68 -36.00
C THR A 128 3.55 -8.64 -34.59
N VAL A 129 3.02 -7.76 -33.72
CA VAL A 129 3.40 -7.65 -32.32
C VAL A 129 2.90 -8.86 -31.54
N SER A 130 1.64 -9.24 -31.71
CA SER A 130 1.04 -10.41 -31.06
C SER A 130 1.80 -11.72 -31.39
N ALA A 131 2.15 -11.93 -32.66
CA ALA A 131 2.94 -13.07 -33.10
C ALA A 131 4.38 -13.04 -32.55
N ALA A 132 5.00 -11.86 -32.46
CA ALA A 132 6.33 -11.72 -31.85
C ALA A 132 6.29 -12.06 -30.35
N LEU A 133 5.33 -11.50 -29.60
CA LEU A 133 5.19 -11.78 -28.17
C LEU A 133 4.90 -13.26 -27.91
N SER A 134 4.07 -13.89 -28.71
CA SER A 134 3.78 -15.32 -28.58
C SER A 134 5.05 -16.17 -28.82
N ARG A 135 5.84 -15.86 -29.86
CA ARG A 135 7.12 -16.55 -30.12
C ARG A 135 8.13 -16.39 -28.98
N ASP A 136 8.15 -15.21 -28.35
CA ASP A 136 9.04 -14.92 -27.24
C ASP A 136 8.53 -15.46 -25.88
N GLY A 137 7.37 -16.14 -25.85
CA GLY A 137 6.75 -16.60 -24.60
C GLY A 137 6.29 -15.45 -23.70
N ARG A 138 5.85 -14.35 -24.29
CA ARG A 138 5.35 -13.13 -23.64
C ARG A 138 3.88 -12.85 -23.98
N ASP A 139 3.14 -13.85 -24.45
CA ASP A 139 1.69 -13.78 -24.56
C ASP A 139 1.02 -13.72 -23.18
N ALA A 140 -0.28 -13.38 -23.16
CA ALA A 140 -1.03 -13.24 -21.92
C ALA A 140 -0.95 -14.49 -21.02
N SER A 141 -1.08 -15.69 -21.58
CA SER A 141 -1.03 -16.94 -20.81
C SER A 141 0.35 -17.22 -20.21
N ALA A 142 1.41 -16.92 -20.95
CA ALA A 142 2.78 -17.03 -20.48
C ALA A 142 3.09 -15.99 -19.38
N LEU A 143 2.57 -14.77 -19.49
CA LEU A 143 2.69 -13.75 -18.46
C LEU A 143 1.92 -14.07 -17.19
N GLU A 144 0.72 -14.66 -17.29
CA GLU A 144 -0.03 -15.18 -16.13
C GLU A 144 0.75 -16.28 -15.40
N ARG A 145 1.35 -17.21 -16.16
CA ARG A 145 2.24 -18.23 -15.59
C ARG A 145 3.47 -17.61 -14.95
N ALA A 146 4.06 -16.59 -15.56
CA ALA A 146 5.19 -15.87 -15.00
C ALA A 146 4.81 -15.19 -13.67
N PHE A 147 3.65 -14.51 -13.60
CA PHE A 147 3.14 -13.96 -12.35
C PHE A 147 2.96 -15.05 -11.29
N SER A 148 2.28 -16.14 -11.64
CA SER A 148 2.01 -17.25 -10.71
C SER A 148 3.30 -17.87 -10.18
N ALA A 149 4.29 -18.08 -11.05
CA ALA A 149 5.61 -18.61 -10.69
C ALA A 149 6.39 -17.62 -9.81
N THR A 150 6.41 -16.34 -10.16
CA THR A 150 7.06 -15.30 -9.34
C THR A 150 6.42 -15.22 -7.96
N PHE A 151 5.10 -15.18 -7.86
CA PHE A 151 4.39 -15.10 -6.59
C PHE A 151 4.61 -16.34 -5.71
N ALA A 152 4.60 -17.54 -6.31
CA ALA A 152 4.91 -18.78 -5.61
C ALA A 152 6.35 -18.80 -5.10
N ALA A 153 7.32 -18.36 -5.91
CA ALA A 153 8.72 -18.26 -5.53
C ALA A 153 8.92 -17.24 -4.39
N GLU A 154 8.20 -16.11 -4.40
CA GLU A 154 8.23 -15.15 -3.29
C GLU A 154 7.62 -15.75 -2.01
N SER A 155 6.52 -16.48 -2.12
CA SER A 155 5.84 -17.14 -0.99
C SER A 155 6.70 -18.23 -0.33
N GLN A 156 7.43 -19.00 -1.13
CA GLN A 156 8.33 -20.07 -0.65
C GLN A 156 9.71 -19.53 -0.24
N GLY A 157 10.10 -18.37 -0.78
CA GLY A 157 11.37 -17.70 -0.50
C GLY A 157 11.22 -16.64 0.58
N LYS A 158 11.31 -15.36 0.18
CA LYS A 158 11.32 -14.23 1.11
C LYS A 158 10.09 -14.22 2.01
N PHE A 159 8.88 -14.43 1.52
CA PHE A 159 7.67 -14.40 2.35
C PHE A 159 7.30 -15.75 2.98
N SER A 160 8.24 -16.69 3.08
CA SER A 160 8.03 -17.91 3.88
C SER A 160 8.01 -17.60 5.37
N VAL A 161 7.30 -18.40 6.16
CA VAL A 161 7.22 -18.23 7.63
C VAL A 161 8.61 -18.10 8.25
N ALA A 162 9.53 -19.02 7.94
CA ALA A 162 10.88 -19.02 8.50
C ALA A 162 11.71 -17.78 8.09
N ALA A 163 11.51 -17.27 6.87
CA ALA A 163 12.21 -16.07 6.41
C ALA A 163 11.65 -14.80 7.05
N ILE A 164 10.32 -14.70 7.20
CA ILE A 164 9.64 -13.61 7.91
C ILE A 164 10.06 -13.59 9.38
N GLU A 165 10.00 -14.74 10.07
CA GLU A 165 10.39 -14.90 11.46
C GLU A 165 11.83 -14.44 11.70
N ARG A 166 12.75 -14.89 10.84
CA ARG A 166 14.16 -14.49 10.88
C ARG A 166 14.33 -12.99 10.70
N ARG A 167 13.64 -12.38 9.73
CA ARG A 167 13.69 -10.94 9.46
C ARG A 167 13.16 -10.14 10.66
N ILE A 168 12.01 -10.53 11.22
CA ILE A 168 11.42 -9.87 12.39
C ILE A 168 12.38 -9.98 13.59
N THR A 169 12.86 -11.20 13.88
CA THR A 169 13.84 -11.47 14.95
C THR A 169 15.08 -10.59 14.81
N GLN A 170 15.65 -10.51 13.60
CA GLN A 170 16.81 -9.67 13.33
C GLN A 170 16.51 -8.19 13.61
N ARG A 171 15.41 -7.66 13.08
CA ARG A 171 15.03 -6.24 13.28
C ARG A 171 14.76 -5.92 14.75
N LEU A 172 14.11 -6.82 15.48
CA LEU A 172 13.87 -6.63 16.92
C LEU A 172 15.19 -6.57 17.71
N ARG A 173 16.19 -7.40 17.37
CA ARG A 173 17.52 -7.35 18.00
C ARG A 173 18.27 -6.06 17.69
N GLU A 174 18.18 -5.60 16.45
CA GLU A 174 18.77 -4.32 16.02
C GLU A 174 18.16 -3.13 16.76
N MET A 175 16.85 -3.17 17.06
CA MET A 175 16.18 -2.15 17.86
C MET A 175 16.58 -2.20 19.34
N SER A 176 16.59 -3.40 19.94
CA SER A 176 17.08 -3.61 21.30
C SER A 176 17.33 -5.10 21.57
N PRO A 177 18.50 -5.48 22.11
CA PRO A 177 18.78 -6.87 22.47
C PRO A 177 17.76 -7.49 23.43
N GLY A 178 17.14 -6.67 24.30
CA GLY A 178 16.16 -7.10 25.30
C GLY A 178 14.74 -7.32 24.77
N MET A 179 14.45 -6.94 23.51
CA MET A 179 13.08 -6.95 22.98
C MET A 179 12.44 -8.34 22.98
N HIS A 180 13.22 -9.40 22.77
CA HIS A 180 12.72 -10.77 22.79
C HIS A 180 12.20 -11.18 24.17
N HIS A 181 12.81 -10.69 25.25
CA HIS A 181 12.32 -10.94 26.60
C HIS A 181 11.03 -10.18 26.88
N LEU A 182 10.91 -8.95 26.37
CA LEU A 182 9.70 -8.14 26.50
C LEU A 182 8.51 -8.77 25.76
N LEU A 183 8.75 -9.31 24.57
CA LEU A 183 7.71 -9.97 23.76
C LEU A 183 7.18 -11.28 24.36
N ARG A 184 7.89 -11.89 25.31
CA ARG A 184 7.45 -13.10 26.02
C ARG A 184 6.56 -12.81 27.23
N ARG A 185 6.27 -11.54 27.53
CA ARG A 185 5.37 -11.20 28.63
C ARG A 185 3.93 -11.60 28.27
N ALA A 186 3.16 -12.00 29.27
CA ALA A 186 1.79 -12.49 29.08
C ALA A 186 0.80 -11.41 28.61
N ASP A 187 1.14 -10.13 28.78
CA ASP A 187 0.33 -8.97 28.41
C ASP A 187 0.57 -8.49 26.97
N VAL A 188 1.51 -9.08 26.24
CA VAL A 188 1.76 -8.75 24.83
C VAL A 188 0.72 -9.41 23.96
N TYR A 189 0.19 -8.68 22.98
CA TYR A 189 -0.81 -9.21 22.06
C TYR A 189 -0.67 -8.57 20.67
N LEU A 190 -1.35 -9.17 19.70
CA LEU A 190 -1.39 -8.68 18.33
C LEU A 190 -2.72 -7.97 18.06
N GLU A 191 -2.67 -6.87 17.32
CA GLU A 191 -3.84 -6.22 16.75
C GLU A 191 -3.77 -6.26 15.22
N MET A 192 -4.83 -6.80 14.62
CA MET A 192 -4.93 -7.00 13.18
C MET A 192 -6.04 -6.13 12.61
N PRO A 193 -5.71 -5.23 11.66
CA PRO A 193 -6.72 -4.55 10.86
C PRO A 193 -7.53 -5.55 10.06
N ARG A 194 -8.83 -5.31 9.94
CA ARG A 194 -9.76 -6.07 9.13
C ARG A 194 -10.58 -5.10 8.30
N VAL A 195 -10.54 -5.25 6.99
CA VAL A 195 -11.24 -4.37 6.06
C VAL A 195 -12.23 -5.16 5.23
N THR A 196 -13.42 -4.58 5.07
CA THR A 196 -14.40 -5.05 4.08
C THR A 196 -14.14 -4.37 2.75
N PHE A 197 -13.87 -5.17 1.71
CA PHE A 197 -13.71 -4.73 0.35
C PHE A 197 -14.99 -5.01 -0.45
N LEU A 198 -15.44 -4.00 -1.17
CA LEU A 198 -16.57 -4.07 -2.11
C LEU A 198 -16.03 -3.91 -3.51
N ARG A 199 -16.50 -4.71 -4.47
CA ARG A 199 -16.23 -4.40 -5.88
C ARG A 199 -17.13 -3.27 -6.34
N VAL A 200 -16.57 -2.34 -7.08
CA VAL A 200 -17.26 -1.16 -7.59
C VAL A 200 -17.05 -1.05 -9.10
N LEU A 201 -18.09 -0.59 -9.79
CA LEU A 201 -18.01 -0.25 -11.20
C LEU A 201 -17.33 1.11 -11.35
N THR A 202 -16.36 1.17 -12.24
CA THR A 202 -15.46 2.32 -12.38
C THR A 202 -15.76 3.16 -13.61
N SER A 203 -16.56 2.67 -14.55
CA SER A 203 -16.99 3.43 -15.73
C SER A 203 -18.38 3.07 -16.22
N GLN A 204 -18.98 3.97 -17.00
CA GLN A 204 -20.30 3.77 -17.61
C GLN A 204 -20.31 2.56 -18.57
N GLN A 205 -19.20 2.32 -19.28
CA GLN A 205 -19.05 1.16 -20.16
C GLN A 205 -19.10 -0.14 -19.35
N GLU A 206 -18.38 -0.19 -18.23
CA GLU A 206 -18.40 -1.32 -17.30
C GLU A 206 -19.82 -1.53 -16.75
N ALA A 207 -20.48 -0.47 -16.31
CA ALA A 207 -21.85 -0.55 -15.78
C ALA A 207 -22.86 -1.14 -16.78
N ARG A 208 -22.78 -0.74 -18.06
CA ARG A 208 -23.65 -1.29 -19.10
C ARG A 208 -23.46 -2.79 -19.30
N ARG A 209 -22.23 -3.29 -19.23
CA ARG A 209 -21.90 -4.73 -19.33
C ARG A 209 -22.35 -5.56 -18.12
N HIS A 210 -22.58 -4.90 -17.00
CA HIS A 210 -23.20 -5.48 -15.81
C HIS A 210 -24.73 -5.27 -15.78
N HIS A 211 -25.32 -4.83 -16.90
CA HIS A 211 -26.75 -4.56 -17.04
C HIS A 211 -27.30 -3.52 -16.04
N VAL A 212 -26.44 -2.60 -15.58
CA VAL A 212 -26.85 -1.52 -14.69
C VAL A 212 -27.49 -0.41 -15.53
N THR A 213 -28.77 -0.17 -15.30
CA THR A 213 -29.60 0.80 -16.06
C THR A 213 -29.61 2.20 -15.43
N ALA A 214 -29.07 2.36 -14.22
CA ALA A 214 -28.95 3.65 -13.56
C ALA A 214 -27.94 4.56 -14.28
N ALA A 215 -28.26 5.85 -14.37
CA ALA A 215 -27.37 6.84 -14.97
C ALA A 215 -26.08 6.94 -14.15
N PHE A 216 -24.92 6.71 -14.77
CA PHE A 216 -23.62 6.83 -14.10
C PHE A 216 -23.31 8.32 -13.87
N THR A 217 -23.53 8.83 -12.65
CA THR A 217 -23.19 10.21 -12.29
C THR A 217 -21.74 10.33 -11.83
N ASP A 218 -21.14 11.50 -12.04
CA ASP A 218 -19.84 11.90 -11.48
C ASP A 218 -20.11 12.73 -10.19
N PRO A 219 -19.55 12.38 -9.02
CA PRO A 219 -18.56 11.33 -8.77
C PRO A 219 -19.18 9.93 -8.93
N PRO A 220 -18.40 8.95 -9.45
CA PRO A 220 -18.89 7.64 -9.85
C PRO A 220 -19.76 7.02 -8.75
N ILE A 221 -20.99 6.67 -9.12
CA ILE A 221 -21.92 6.00 -8.21
C ILE A 221 -21.26 4.72 -7.72
N ARG A 222 -21.20 4.56 -6.40
CA ARG A 222 -20.81 3.30 -5.73
C ARG A 222 -21.88 2.24 -6.00
N HIS A 223 -21.98 1.77 -7.24
CA HIS A 223 -22.73 0.57 -7.55
C HIS A 223 -21.85 -0.62 -7.21
N VAL A 224 -22.13 -1.17 -6.05
CA VAL A 224 -21.50 -2.37 -5.51
C VAL A 224 -21.91 -3.54 -6.40
N THR A 225 -20.94 -4.20 -7.03
CA THR A 225 -21.18 -5.49 -7.67
C THR A 225 -20.74 -6.60 -6.74
N GLY A 226 -21.64 -7.52 -6.44
CA GLY A 226 -21.33 -8.70 -5.63
C GLY A 226 -21.37 -8.48 -4.12
N ALA A 227 -21.07 -9.55 -3.40
CA ALA A 227 -21.07 -9.57 -1.94
C ALA A 227 -19.77 -8.92 -1.39
N PRO A 228 -19.84 -8.24 -0.24
CA PRO A 228 -18.65 -7.80 0.48
C PRO A 228 -17.75 -8.96 0.90
N ASP A 229 -16.46 -8.80 0.65
CA ASP A 229 -15.43 -9.71 1.14
C ASP A 229 -14.68 -9.07 2.30
N VAL A 230 -14.58 -9.79 3.42
CA VAL A 230 -13.90 -9.32 4.62
C VAL A 230 -12.52 -9.94 4.69
N HIS A 231 -11.50 -9.10 4.67
CA HIS A 231 -10.10 -9.52 4.72
C HIS A 231 -9.41 -8.97 5.96
N ASP A 232 -8.73 -9.85 6.70
CA ASP A 232 -7.71 -9.43 7.64
C ASP A 232 -6.53 -8.83 6.86
N ALA A 233 -5.79 -7.91 7.48
CA ALA A 233 -4.63 -7.27 6.89
C ALA A 233 -3.69 -8.32 6.31
N MET A 234 -3.40 -8.15 5.03
CA MET A 234 -2.74 -9.17 4.22
C MET A 234 -1.23 -9.07 4.34
N LEU A 235 -0.71 -7.85 4.52
CA LEU A 235 0.72 -7.57 4.51
C LEU A 235 1.22 -6.93 5.80
N GLY A 236 0.37 -6.69 6.81
CA GLY A 236 0.84 -6.11 8.07
C GLY A 236 -0.06 -6.34 9.27
N ALA A 237 0.51 -6.16 10.46
CA ALA A 237 -0.19 -6.25 11.74
C ALA A 237 0.55 -5.43 12.81
N TYR A 238 -0.07 -5.27 13.98
CA TYR A 238 0.50 -4.52 15.09
C TYR A 238 0.85 -5.43 16.24
N ILE A 239 2.04 -5.23 16.82
CA ILE A 239 2.41 -5.76 18.13
C ILE A 239 2.10 -4.69 19.18
N ARG A 240 1.36 -5.09 20.22
CA ARG A 240 0.98 -4.25 21.34
C ARG A 240 1.72 -4.73 22.58
N LEU A 241 2.52 -3.85 23.15
CA LEU A 241 3.43 -4.14 24.26
C LEU A 241 3.14 -3.21 25.44
N PRO A 242 2.30 -3.64 26.40
CA PRO A 242 2.04 -2.88 27.63
C PRO A 242 3.26 -2.91 28.57
N ILE A 243 3.89 -1.77 28.82
CA ILE A 243 5.02 -1.61 29.75
C ILE A 243 4.89 -0.30 30.51
N GLY A 244 5.09 -0.32 31.83
CA GLY A 244 5.21 0.90 32.64
C GLY A 244 3.97 1.80 32.63
N GLY A 245 2.78 1.23 32.44
CA GLY A 245 1.52 1.99 32.32
C GLY A 245 1.25 2.59 30.94
N ALA A 246 2.15 2.38 29.97
CA ALA A 246 1.97 2.78 28.57
C ALA A 246 1.87 1.55 27.66
N VAL A 247 1.23 1.69 26.49
CA VAL A 247 1.21 0.64 25.47
C VAL A 247 2.06 1.08 24.28
N HIS A 248 3.19 0.41 24.09
CA HIS A 248 4.05 0.60 22.94
C HIS A 248 3.49 -0.19 21.76
N THR A 249 3.45 0.44 20.58
CA THR A 249 2.89 -0.15 19.37
C THR A 249 3.97 -0.26 18.30
N PHE A 250 4.10 -1.44 17.71
CA PHE A 250 4.98 -1.67 16.58
C PHE A 250 4.16 -2.16 15.40
N LEU A 251 4.22 -1.46 14.27
CA LEU A 251 3.75 -1.99 13.00
C LEU A 251 4.76 -2.98 12.49
N VAL A 252 4.30 -4.16 12.09
CA VAL A 252 5.09 -5.11 11.30
C VAL A 252 4.44 -5.24 9.93
N SER A 253 5.17 -4.88 8.86
CA SER A 253 4.67 -4.91 7.49
C SER A 253 5.67 -5.55 6.52
N LEU A 254 5.15 -6.39 5.63
CA LEU A 254 5.87 -6.97 4.49
C LEU A 254 6.01 -6.00 3.32
N ALA A 255 5.20 -4.93 3.29
CA ALA A 255 5.18 -3.95 2.22
C ALA A 255 6.22 -2.82 2.42
N THR A 256 6.78 -2.68 3.63
CA THR A 256 7.75 -1.63 3.95
C THR A 256 9.19 -2.16 4.02
N PRO A 257 10.20 -1.32 3.69
CA PRO A 257 11.60 -1.71 3.77
C PRO A 257 12.06 -1.97 5.20
N ASN A 258 11.52 -1.22 6.18
CA ASN A 258 11.92 -1.33 7.58
C ASN A 258 11.40 -2.59 8.26
N THR A 259 10.34 -3.21 7.73
CA THR A 259 9.62 -4.36 8.32
C THR A 259 8.92 -4.03 9.63
N ILE A 260 9.61 -3.35 10.55
CA ILE A 260 9.13 -2.99 11.88
C ILE A 260 9.27 -1.49 12.05
N GLU A 261 8.18 -0.83 12.45
CA GLU A 261 8.13 0.62 12.67
C GLU A 261 7.43 0.92 13.99
N VAL A 262 7.98 1.86 14.76
CA VAL A 262 7.38 2.30 16.03
C VAL A 262 6.24 3.26 15.72
N ILE A 263 5.04 2.94 16.18
CA ILE A 263 3.85 3.74 15.96
C ILE A 263 3.44 4.44 17.25
N ARG A 264 3.25 5.76 17.16
CA ARG A 264 2.80 6.62 18.27
C ARG A 264 1.31 6.91 18.26
N GLN A 265 0.65 6.59 17.15
CA GLN A 265 -0.78 6.77 16.97
C GLN A 265 -1.53 5.52 17.45
N ASP A 266 -2.82 5.70 17.70
CA ASP A 266 -3.73 4.56 17.85
C ASP A 266 -3.68 3.65 16.60
N PRO A 267 -3.58 2.31 16.76
CA PRO A 267 -3.46 1.37 15.64
C PRO A 267 -4.57 1.50 14.59
N ARG A 268 -5.81 1.75 15.01
CA ARG A 268 -6.94 1.91 14.07
C ARG A 268 -6.77 3.17 13.24
N THR A 269 -6.40 4.28 13.89
CA THR A 269 -6.14 5.56 13.20
C THR A 269 -5.00 5.44 12.19
N HIS A 270 -3.91 4.78 12.60
CA HIS A 270 -2.79 4.53 11.70
C HIS A 270 -3.19 3.64 10.52
N ALA A 271 -3.95 2.57 10.78
CA ALA A 271 -4.36 1.63 9.75
C ALA A 271 -5.26 2.27 8.69
N ASP A 272 -6.17 3.14 9.10
CA ASP A 272 -7.06 3.89 8.21
C ASP A 272 -6.26 4.79 7.25
N GLN A 273 -5.21 5.44 7.76
CA GLN A 273 -4.34 6.32 6.97
C GLN A 273 -3.35 5.57 6.06
N HIS A 274 -3.00 4.33 6.41
CA HIS A 274 -1.93 3.56 5.75
C HIS A 274 -2.42 2.22 5.21
N LEU A 275 -3.65 2.16 4.70
CA LEU A 275 -4.22 0.95 4.08
C LEU A 275 -3.28 0.28 3.06
N PRO A 276 -2.60 1.00 2.14
CA PRO A 276 -1.69 0.35 1.20
C PRO A 276 -0.51 -0.39 1.85
N ALA A 277 -0.01 0.08 3.00
CA ALA A 277 1.07 -0.59 3.73
C ALA A 277 0.62 -1.87 4.44
N LEU A 278 -0.69 -2.04 4.66
CA LEU A 278 -1.29 -3.16 5.37
C LEU A 278 -1.96 -4.18 4.44
N PHE A 279 -2.48 -3.71 3.31
CA PHE A 279 -3.24 -4.52 2.36
C PHE A 279 -2.57 -4.64 0.99
N GLY A 280 -1.50 -3.87 0.73
CA GLY A 280 -0.81 -3.86 -0.56
C GLY A 280 -1.50 -2.99 -1.60
N ASP A 281 -1.10 -3.19 -2.86
CA ASP A 281 -1.67 -2.49 -4.01
C ASP A 281 -3.03 -3.11 -4.38
N VAL A 282 -4.08 -2.60 -3.74
CA VAL A 282 -5.47 -3.01 -4.00
C VAL A 282 -5.95 -2.40 -5.33
N PRO A 283 -6.48 -3.19 -6.28
CA PRO A 283 -6.99 -2.66 -7.54
C PRO A 283 -8.10 -1.62 -7.33
N GLY A 284 -8.14 -0.57 -8.17
CA GLY A 284 -9.06 0.56 -8.02
C GLY A 284 -10.55 0.24 -8.14
N TYR A 285 -10.91 -0.94 -8.67
CA TYR A 285 -12.28 -1.45 -8.68
C TYR A 285 -12.67 -2.15 -7.37
N PHE A 286 -11.80 -2.17 -6.36
CA PHE A 286 -12.15 -2.50 -4.98
C PHE A 286 -12.20 -1.24 -4.13
N GLN A 287 -13.26 -1.11 -3.34
CA GLN A 287 -13.45 -0.05 -2.38
C GLN A 287 -13.40 -0.60 -0.96
N ALA A 288 -12.46 -0.08 -0.16
CA ALA A 288 -12.45 -0.29 1.28
C ALA A 288 -13.62 0.48 1.92
N THR A 289 -14.38 -0.17 2.79
CA THR A 289 -15.54 0.45 3.46
C THR A 289 -15.42 0.47 4.97
N ARG A 290 -15.31 -0.70 5.61
CA ARG A 290 -15.34 -0.82 7.07
C ARG A 290 -14.03 -1.40 7.59
N LEU A 291 -13.27 -0.56 8.31
CA LEU A 291 -12.11 -0.97 9.10
C LEU A 291 -12.54 -1.39 10.51
N GLN A 292 -12.12 -2.57 10.93
CA GLN A 292 -12.23 -3.11 12.28
C GLN A 292 -10.86 -3.56 12.78
N MET A 293 -10.71 -3.68 14.10
CA MET A 293 -9.50 -4.23 14.71
C MET A 293 -9.86 -5.57 15.37
N ARG A 294 -9.06 -6.60 15.08
CA ARG A 294 -9.15 -7.90 15.74
C ARG A 294 -7.95 -8.09 16.64
N THR A 295 -8.20 -8.38 17.92
CA THR A 295 -7.16 -8.78 18.87
C THR A 295 -6.86 -10.26 18.72
N VAL A 296 -5.58 -10.62 18.69
CA VAL A 296 -5.10 -11.99 18.66
C VAL A 296 -4.09 -12.17 19.79
N GLY A 297 -4.26 -13.22 20.59
CA GLY A 297 -3.32 -13.55 21.66
C GLY A 297 -1.92 -13.90 21.12
N PRO A 298 -0.89 -13.82 21.96
CA PRO A 298 0.50 -14.02 21.54
C PRO A 298 0.84 -15.46 21.10
N GLY A 299 -0.03 -16.44 21.41
CA GLY A 299 0.33 -17.86 21.29
C GLY A 299 1.50 -18.22 22.21
N ASP A 300 2.24 -19.28 21.86
CA ASP A 300 3.46 -19.67 22.59
C ASP A 300 4.67 -18.78 22.22
N ASP A 301 4.70 -18.32 20.97
CA ASP A 301 5.72 -17.39 20.44
C ASP A 301 5.04 -16.37 19.52
N ILE A 302 5.04 -15.11 19.95
CA ILE A 302 4.37 -14.02 19.22
C ILE A 302 5.03 -13.73 17.87
N VAL A 303 6.35 -13.92 17.74
CA VAL A 303 7.08 -13.65 16.51
C VAL A 303 6.74 -14.71 15.48
N ARG A 304 6.73 -15.98 15.87
CA ARG A 304 6.33 -17.07 15.00
C ARG A 304 4.86 -16.97 14.61
N THR A 305 3.98 -16.71 15.58
CA THR A 305 2.55 -16.51 15.34
C THR A 305 2.34 -15.40 14.31
N LEU A 306 3.00 -14.25 14.48
CA LEU A 306 2.95 -13.15 13.54
C LEU A 306 3.49 -13.52 12.15
N ALA A 307 4.57 -14.30 12.07
CA ALA A 307 5.14 -14.75 10.81
C ALA A 307 4.18 -15.67 10.03
N GLU A 308 3.50 -16.59 10.72
CA GLU A 308 2.45 -17.44 10.14
C GLU A 308 1.29 -16.59 9.62
N TRP A 309 0.82 -15.62 10.41
CA TRP A 309 -0.24 -14.70 9.97
C TRP A 309 0.13 -13.87 8.75
N LEU A 310 1.35 -13.33 8.71
CA LEU A 310 1.83 -12.52 7.58
C LEU A 310 2.05 -13.39 6.33
N HIS A 311 2.50 -14.63 6.50
CA HIS A 311 2.61 -15.59 5.40
C HIS A 311 1.22 -15.92 4.81
N ASP A 312 0.26 -16.28 5.65
CA ASP A 312 -1.10 -16.57 5.20
C ASP A 312 -1.76 -15.33 4.59
N GLY A 313 -1.49 -14.15 5.16
CA GLY A 313 -1.89 -12.86 4.61
C GLY A 313 -1.32 -12.63 3.21
N HIS A 314 -0.02 -12.88 3.01
CA HIS A 314 0.61 -12.83 1.70
C HIS A 314 -0.03 -13.83 0.72
N GLN A 315 -0.32 -15.05 1.14
CA GLN A 315 -1.02 -16.01 0.27
C GLN A 315 -2.41 -15.53 -0.16
N ARG A 316 -3.18 -14.93 0.76
CA ARG A 316 -4.49 -14.32 0.45
C ARG A 316 -4.37 -13.06 -0.42
N TYR A 317 -3.29 -12.29 -0.27
CA TYR A 317 -3.01 -11.12 -1.11
C TYR A 317 -2.93 -11.47 -2.58
N ARG A 318 -2.61 -12.73 -2.93
CA ARG A 318 -2.51 -13.19 -4.32
C ARG A 318 -3.73 -12.80 -5.16
N ASP A 319 -4.94 -12.85 -4.59
CA ASP A 319 -6.17 -12.56 -5.35
C ASP A 319 -6.26 -11.07 -5.74
N PHE A 320 -5.87 -10.18 -4.83
CA PHE A 320 -5.72 -8.75 -5.10
C PHE A 320 -4.54 -8.46 -6.03
N ALA A 321 -3.39 -9.11 -5.78
CA ALA A 321 -2.17 -8.92 -6.58
C ALA A 321 -2.35 -9.41 -8.02
N ARG A 322 -3.12 -10.49 -8.21
CA ARG A 322 -3.52 -11.00 -9.52
C ARG A 322 -4.43 -9.97 -10.20
N GLY A 323 -5.44 -9.48 -9.48
CA GLY A 323 -6.38 -8.49 -9.96
C GLY A 323 -7.03 -8.93 -11.27
N GLU A 324 -8.12 -9.70 -11.17
CA GLU A 324 -8.88 -10.12 -12.35
C GLU A 324 -9.26 -8.91 -13.22
N THR A 325 -9.27 -9.12 -14.54
CA THR A 325 -9.54 -8.01 -15.46
C THR A 325 -11.00 -7.64 -15.34
N ARG A 326 -11.32 -6.34 -15.42
CA ARG A 326 -12.72 -5.90 -15.45
C ARG A 326 -13.50 -6.58 -16.58
N GLU A 327 -12.84 -6.83 -17.71
CA GLU A 327 -13.40 -7.61 -18.82
C GLU A 327 -13.74 -9.06 -18.49
N SER A 328 -12.93 -9.71 -17.67
CA SER A 328 -13.17 -11.10 -17.24
C SER A 328 -14.28 -11.21 -16.20
N LEU A 329 -14.54 -10.12 -15.47
CA LEU A 329 -15.56 -10.02 -14.43
C LEU A 329 -16.92 -9.59 -14.98
N ALA A 330 -16.94 -8.93 -16.14
CA ALA A 330 -18.15 -8.49 -16.80
C ALA A 330 -18.96 -9.69 -17.35
N PRO A 331 -20.28 -9.77 -17.08
CA PRO A 331 -21.16 -10.77 -17.69
C PRO A 331 -21.12 -10.73 -19.22
N GLU A 332 -21.17 -9.53 -19.78
CA GLU A 332 -20.96 -9.28 -21.21
C GLU A 332 -19.49 -8.89 -21.46
N SER A 333 -18.63 -9.90 -21.62
CA SER A 333 -17.21 -9.71 -21.91
C SER A 333 -16.98 -9.41 -23.39
N HIS A 334 -16.21 -8.37 -23.67
CA HIS A 334 -15.79 -7.99 -25.03
C HIS A 334 -14.27 -8.15 -25.21
N ARG A 335 -13.64 -9.06 -24.46
CA ARG A 335 -12.19 -9.35 -24.53
C ARG A 335 -11.67 -9.66 -25.94
N HIS A 336 -12.53 -10.13 -26.84
CA HIS A 336 -12.17 -10.47 -28.22
C HIS A 336 -12.28 -9.29 -29.20
N VAL A 337 -12.79 -8.14 -28.74
CA VAL A 337 -12.95 -6.95 -29.56
C VAL A 337 -11.60 -6.30 -29.84
N VAL A 338 -11.40 -5.91 -31.09
CA VAL A 338 -10.21 -5.21 -31.57
C VAL A 338 -10.51 -3.72 -31.54
N GLN A 339 -9.81 -2.97 -30.71
CA GLN A 339 -9.91 -1.51 -30.65
C GLN A 339 -9.52 -0.91 -32.00
N GLN A 340 -10.23 0.15 -32.40
CA GLN A 340 -9.91 0.87 -33.62
C GLN A 340 -8.48 1.45 -33.51
N ALA A 341 -7.63 1.12 -34.47
CA ALA A 341 -6.28 1.68 -34.54
C ALA A 341 -6.35 3.16 -34.95
N CYS A 342 -5.44 3.98 -34.43
CA CYS A 342 -5.31 5.37 -34.88
C CYS A 342 -5.06 5.43 -36.39
N PRO A 343 -5.60 6.43 -37.09
CA PRO A 343 -5.29 6.63 -38.50
C PRO A 343 -3.78 6.76 -38.68
N SER A 344 -3.23 6.08 -39.69
CA SER A 344 -1.84 6.26 -40.07
C SER A 344 -1.63 7.73 -40.38
N ALA A 345 -0.58 8.34 -39.84
CA ALA A 345 -0.24 9.72 -40.18
C ALA A 345 -0.12 9.80 -41.71
N THR A 346 -1.06 10.49 -42.35
CA THR A 346 -0.98 10.74 -43.79
C THR A 346 0.35 11.46 -44.00
N PRO A 347 1.27 10.93 -44.82
CA PRO A 347 2.52 11.63 -45.09
C PRO A 347 2.15 13.04 -45.57
N PRO A 348 2.83 14.10 -45.08
CA PRO A 348 2.54 15.44 -45.54
C PRO A 348 2.63 15.42 -47.06
N ARG A 349 1.55 15.81 -47.74
CA ARG A 349 1.61 16.11 -49.17
C ARG A 349 2.71 17.15 -49.31
N THR A 350 3.82 16.76 -49.92
CA THR A 350 4.84 17.68 -50.39
C THR A 350 4.19 18.54 -51.46
N THR A 351 3.57 19.64 -51.05
CA THR A 351 3.31 20.76 -51.95
C THR A 351 4.66 21.34 -52.31
N THR A 352 5.07 21.06 -53.53
CA THR A 352 6.23 21.62 -54.21
C THR A 352 6.29 23.14 -54.00
N ALA A 353 7.47 23.61 -53.66
CA ALA A 353 7.79 24.98 -53.29
C ALA A 353 7.45 26.01 -54.38
N ALA A 354 7.00 27.18 -53.93
CA ALA A 354 7.25 28.47 -54.59
C ALA A 354 7.77 29.47 -53.54
N GLN A 355 9.10 29.43 -53.35
CA GLN A 355 10.05 30.55 -53.27
C GLN A 355 9.47 31.96 -52.94
N THR A 356 9.64 32.46 -51.70
CA THR A 356 10.64 33.48 -51.18
C THR A 356 10.20 34.97 -51.23
N PRO A 357 10.80 35.93 -50.45
CA PRO A 357 11.36 35.95 -49.08
C PRO A 357 11.03 37.30 -48.31
N PRO A 358 11.85 37.92 -47.41
CA PRO A 358 11.49 38.19 -45.99
C PRO A 358 11.52 39.68 -45.54
N GLN A 359 10.96 40.02 -44.37
CA GLN A 359 11.29 41.28 -43.65
C GLN A 359 11.36 41.11 -42.11
N THR A 360 12.61 41.17 -41.63
CA THR A 360 13.19 41.98 -40.52
C THR A 360 12.43 42.28 -39.20
N GLN A 361 12.98 41.71 -38.10
CA GLN A 361 13.34 42.25 -36.76
C GLN A 361 12.61 43.45 -36.10
N ALA A 362 12.25 43.33 -34.80
CA ALA A 362 12.99 43.93 -33.65
C ALA A 362 12.26 43.78 -32.26
N LEU A 363 12.96 43.19 -31.28
CA LEU A 363 13.34 43.69 -29.91
C LEU A 363 12.59 44.95 -29.38
N VAL A 364 12.18 45.20 -28.11
CA VAL A 364 12.53 44.83 -26.71
C VAL A 364 11.38 45.30 -25.78
N GLN A 365 11.18 44.70 -24.59
CA GLN A 365 11.37 45.32 -23.25
C GLN A 365 10.39 44.86 -22.15
N ALA A 366 10.95 44.73 -20.95
CA ALA A 366 10.43 44.15 -19.73
C ALA A 366 9.89 45.21 -18.76
N GLU A 367 8.95 44.83 -17.89
CA GLU A 367 8.68 45.56 -16.63
C GLU A 367 8.04 44.63 -15.58
N ALA A 368 8.44 44.81 -14.32
CA ALA A 368 7.99 44.06 -13.14
C ALA A 368 7.51 45.06 -12.04
N PRO A 369 7.14 44.63 -10.82
CA PRO A 369 5.78 44.55 -10.26
C PRO A 369 5.49 45.58 -9.14
N PRO A 370 4.28 45.58 -8.53
CA PRO A 370 4.14 46.03 -7.12
C PRO A 370 3.11 45.16 -6.30
N PRO A 371 2.77 45.44 -5.01
CA PRO A 371 3.14 44.58 -3.88
C PRO A 371 2.00 44.18 -2.89
N THR A 372 2.37 43.38 -1.88
CA THR A 372 1.83 43.23 -0.48
C THR A 372 0.33 43.11 -0.19
N ASP A 373 -0.07 42.05 0.55
CA ASP A 373 -0.66 42.23 1.89
C ASP A 373 -0.65 40.96 2.77
N THR A 374 -0.57 41.19 4.08
CA THR A 374 -0.35 40.23 5.19
C THR A 374 -1.61 40.07 6.04
N ALA A 375 -1.84 38.88 6.61
CA ALA A 375 -2.82 38.65 7.68
C ALA A 375 -2.50 37.36 8.50
N PRO A 376 -3.00 37.22 9.75
CA PRO A 376 -2.16 36.85 10.90
C PRO A 376 -2.25 35.40 11.40
N THR A 377 -1.22 35.09 12.19
CA THR A 377 -0.90 33.86 12.94
C THR A 377 -1.91 33.55 14.05
N LEU A 378 -2.45 32.32 14.06
CA LEU A 378 -3.21 31.76 15.19
C LEU A 378 -2.33 30.83 16.03
N ALA A 379 -2.39 31.06 17.34
CA ALA A 379 -1.61 30.43 18.40
C ALA A 379 -1.80 28.90 18.48
N ARG A 380 -0.68 28.18 18.64
CA ARG A 380 -0.64 26.71 18.80
C ARG A 380 -0.26 26.37 20.24
N SER A 381 -1.15 25.61 20.90
CA SER A 381 -1.01 25.11 22.28
C SER A 381 0.18 24.12 22.43
N PRO A 382 0.76 23.94 23.64
CA PRO A 382 2.06 23.30 23.85
C PRO A 382 2.03 21.78 23.65
N ARG A 383 3.03 21.25 22.93
CA ARG A 383 3.32 19.81 22.84
C ARG A 383 3.91 19.32 24.17
N ALA A 384 3.33 18.27 24.75
CA ALA A 384 3.97 17.49 25.80
C ALA A 384 5.29 16.89 25.28
N GLY A 385 6.36 17.07 26.04
CA GLY A 385 7.73 16.67 25.69
C GLY A 385 7.88 15.15 25.54
N GLN A 386 8.68 14.75 24.56
CA GLN A 386 9.13 13.37 24.37
C GLN A 386 10.15 13.03 25.47
N PRO A 387 10.17 11.81 26.01
CA PRO A 387 11.36 11.34 26.73
C PRO A 387 12.50 11.18 25.72
N SER A 388 13.63 11.79 26.04
CA SER A 388 14.89 11.65 25.34
C SER A 388 15.39 10.20 25.39
N ILE A 389 16.25 9.82 24.44
CA ILE A 389 16.87 8.49 24.41
C ILE A 389 17.63 8.21 25.71
N ALA A 390 18.22 9.23 26.33
CA ALA A 390 18.89 9.13 27.62
C ALA A 390 17.92 8.77 28.76
N GLU A 391 16.71 9.33 28.78
CA GLU A 391 15.69 8.99 29.79
C GLU A 391 15.16 7.56 29.60
N ILE A 392 15.12 7.07 28.36
CA ILE A 392 14.76 5.67 28.06
C ILE A 392 15.87 4.72 28.52
N GLU A 393 17.14 5.05 28.26
CA GLU A 393 18.28 4.26 28.72
C GLU A 393 18.39 4.22 30.26
N GLU A 394 18.12 5.34 30.92
CA GLU A 394 18.10 5.42 32.38
C GLU A 394 16.95 4.60 33.00
N ALA A 395 15.76 4.65 32.41
CA ALA A 395 14.63 3.83 32.83
C ALA A 395 14.93 2.32 32.68
N ILE A 396 15.61 1.92 31.60
CA ILE A 396 16.06 0.53 31.38
C ILE A 396 17.07 0.11 32.45
N ALA A 397 18.09 0.93 32.72
CA ALA A 397 19.11 0.64 33.73
C ALA A 397 18.51 0.53 35.15
N MET A 398 17.50 1.36 35.46
CA MET A 398 16.79 1.32 36.74
C MET A 398 15.97 0.03 36.91
N LEU A 399 15.30 -0.43 35.85
CA LEU A 399 14.55 -1.68 35.86
C LEU A 399 15.46 -2.91 36.02
N GLU A 400 16.64 -2.92 35.38
CA GLU A 400 17.62 -3.99 35.56
C GLU A 400 18.17 -4.06 36.99
N ARG A 401 18.38 -2.89 37.63
CA ARG A 401 18.75 -2.84 39.05
C ARG A 401 17.64 -3.39 39.94
N LEU A 402 16.39 -3.06 39.65
CA LEU A 402 15.25 -3.57 40.41
C LEU A 402 15.09 -5.09 40.25
N ASP A 403 15.22 -5.63 39.04
CA ASP A 403 15.18 -7.08 38.80
C ASP A 403 16.32 -7.82 39.55
N LYS A 404 17.55 -7.29 39.50
CA LYS A 404 18.66 -7.82 40.30
C LYS A 404 18.37 -7.81 41.80
N ARG A 405 17.74 -6.74 42.29
CA ARG A 405 17.36 -6.59 43.72
C ARG A 405 16.21 -7.52 44.12
N TYR A 406 15.22 -7.72 43.26
CA TYR A 406 14.13 -8.67 43.49
C TYR A 406 14.63 -10.12 43.47
N ARG A 407 15.56 -10.45 42.57
CA ARG A 407 16.21 -11.77 42.56
C ARG A 407 17.09 -12.02 43.79
N SER A 408 17.71 -10.98 44.36
CA SER A 408 18.47 -11.13 45.61
C SER A 408 17.57 -11.21 46.86
N LEU A 409 16.33 -10.73 46.77
CA LEU A 409 15.32 -10.83 47.83
C LEU A 409 14.43 -12.09 47.70
N GLY A 410 14.41 -12.72 46.52
CA GLY A 410 13.62 -13.92 46.22
C GLY A 410 14.30 -15.24 46.62
N ARG A 411 14.48 -15.47 47.92
CA ARG A 411 14.55 -16.83 48.49
C ARG A 411 13.92 -16.86 49.89
N PRO A 412 12.66 -17.29 50.02
CA PRO A 412 12.24 -18.06 51.18
C PRO A 412 12.69 -19.51 50.93
N ARG A 413 13.69 -19.97 51.68
CA ARG A 413 13.87 -21.41 51.94
C ARG A 413 12.70 -21.81 52.85
N PHE A 414 11.68 -22.42 52.28
CA PHE A 414 10.87 -23.39 53.02
C PHE A 414 11.36 -24.77 52.57
N GLY A 415 12.22 -25.34 53.39
CA GLY A 415 12.64 -26.73 53.42
C GLY A 415 12.75 -27.10 54.88
#